data_AF-A0AAD3TWV7-F1
#
_entry.id   AF-A0AAD3TWV7-F1
#
_cell.length_a   1.000
_cell.length_b   1.000
_cell.length_c   1.000
_cell.angle_alpha   90.00
_cell.angle_beta   90.00
_cell.angle_gamma   90.00
#
_symmetry.space_group_name_H-M   'P 1'
#
loop_
_entity.id
_entity.type
_entity.pdbx_description
1 polymer ?
#
loop_
_entity_poly.entity_id
_entity_poly.type
_entity_poly.pdbx_seq_one_letter_code
_entity_poly.pdbx_strand_id
1 'polypeptide(L)'
;MFRNVLRTTVASSSRVALRPIARPAVVAQARSYHANVIDHYENPRNVGKMNKDDVDVGTGLVGAPACGDVMKLQIRVGEDGIIEDVKFKTFGCGSAIASSSYMTERVKGLSLEEAGKVKNTEIAKELCLPPVKLHCSLLAEDAIKSAIKDYQSKRAKVLATQGASTAASSQQAAHA
;
A
#
# COMPACT_ATOMS: atom_id res chain seq x y z
N MET A 1 -44.20 -59.03 -72.09
CA MET A 1 -43.26 -58.83 -73.21
C MET A 1 -42.56 -57.48 -73.03
N PHE A 2 -41.28 -57.46 -73.34
CA PHE A 2 -40.38 -56.30 -73.50
C PHE A 2 -39.72 -55.66 -72.27
N ARG A 3 -38.40 -55.94 -72.24
CA ARG A 3 -37.28 -55.35 -71.50
C ARG A 3 -37.05 -53.89 -71.89
N ASN A 4 -36.31 -53.17 -71.04
CA ASN A 4 -35.19 -52.24 -71.32
C ASN A 4 -35.30 -50.90 -70.57
N VAL A 5 -34.25 -50.16 -70.20
CA VAL A 5 -32.78 -50.33 -70.04
C VAL A 5 -32.30 -49.02 -69.36
N LEU A 6 -31.32 -49.12 -68.46
CA LEU A 6 -30.30 -48.14 -68.01
C LEU A 6 -30.48 -46.62 -68.28
N ARG A 7 -30.30 -45.78 -67.24
CA ARG A 7 -29.24 -44.74 -67.26
C ARG A 7 -28.91 -44.13 -65.88
N THR A 8 -27.66 -44.37 -65.52
CA THR A 8 -26.68 -43.56 -64.78
C THR A 8 -26.99 -42.06 -64.62
N THR A 9 -26.79 -41.49 -63.43
CA THR A 9 -25.59 -40.67 -63.08
C THR A 9 -25.68 -40.08 -61.66
N VAL A 10 -24.53 -40.09 -61.00
CA VAL A 10 -24.24 -39.53 -59.68
C VAL A 10 -24.13 -38.01 -59.78
N ALA A 11 -24.70 -37.29 -58.83
CA ALA A 11 -24.26 -35.93 -58.50
C ALA A 11 -24.24 -35.77 -56.97
N SER A 12 -23.08 -36.09 -56.39
CA SER A 12 -22.77 -35.86 -54.98
C SER A 12 -22.77 -34.35 -54.72
N SER A 13 -23.69 -33.90 -53.88
CA SER A 13 -23.83 -32.51 -53.45
C SER A 13 -22.76 -32.17 -52.42
N SER A 14 -21.56 -31.81 -52.88
CA SER A 14 -20.52 -31.23 -52.03
C SER A 14 -20.75 -29.73 -51.85
N ARG A 15 -21.69 -29.34 -50.99
CA ARG A 15 -21.69 -27.97 -50.44
C ARG A 15 -20.53 -27.89 -49.46
N VAL A 16 -19.46 -27.22 -49.87
CA VAL A 16 -18.37 -26.80 -48.99
C VAL A 16 -18.97 -25.85 -47.96
N ALA A 17 -19.30 -26.38 -46.79
CA ALA A 17 -19.70 -25.57 -45.65
C ALA A 17 -18.48 -24.74 -45.23
N LEU A 18 -18.48 -23.46 -45.58
CA LEU A 18 -17.55 -22.47 -45.04
C LEU A 18 -17.76 -22.45 -43.52
N ARG A 19 -16.87 -23.15 -42.80
CA ARG A 19 -16.79 -23.06 -41.35
C ARG A 19 -16.51 -21.60 -41.01
N PRO A 20 -17.36 -20.93 -40.22
CA PRO A 20 -17.01 -19.60 -39.73
C PRO A 20 -15.70 -19.75 -38.93
N ILE A 21 -14.68 -18.99 -39.31
CA ILE A 21 -13.47 -18.85 -38.52
C ILE A 21 -13.92 -18.24 -37.21
N ALA A 22 -14.06 -19.08 -36.18
CA ALA A 22 -14.38 -18.62 -34.85
C ALA A 22 -13.27 -17.65 -34.43
N ARG A 23 -13.61 -16.37 -34.32
CA ARG A 23 -12.74 -15.39 -33.70
C ARG A 23 -12.38 -15.93 -32.32
N PRO A 24 -11.10 -15.96 -31.92
CA PRO A 24 -10.76 -16.31 -30.56
C PRO A 24 -11.56 -15.40 -29.64
N ALA A 25 -12.29 -15.99 -28.70
CA ALA A 25 -13.00 -15.23 -27.67
C ALA A 25 -11.92 -14.43 -26.94
N VAL A 26 -11.85 -13.12 -27.24
CA VAL A 26 -11.07 -12.18 -26.45
C VAL A 26 -11.76 -12.19 -25.10
N VAL A 27 -11.20 -12.95 -24.14
CA VAL A 27 -11.66 -12.93 -22.76
C VAL A 27 -11.60 -11.46 -22.35
N ALA A 28 -12.76 -10.84 -22.18
CA ALA A 28 -12.87 -9.51 -21.62
C ALA A 28 -12.34 -9.64 -20.20
N GLN A 29 -11.05 -9.36 -20.02
CA GLN A 29 -10.42 -9.38 -18.72
C GLN A 29 -11.02 -8.21 -17.95
N ALA A 30 -12.07 -8.52 -17.18
CA ALA A 30 -12.69 -7.57 -16.29
C ALA A 30 -11.59 -7.00 -15.39
N ARG A 31 -11.38 -5.68 -15.47
CA ARG A 31 -10.43 -4.95 -14.63
C ARG A 31 -10.98 -4.94 -13.21
N SER A 32 -10.81 -6.06 -12.51
CA SER A 32 -11.22 -6.22 -11.12
C SER A 32 -10.06 -5.86 -10.21
N TYR A 33 -10.36 -5.16 -9.13
CA TYR A 33 -9.45 -5.02 -8.01
C TYR A 33 -9.49 -6.30 -7.18
N HIS A 34 -8.36 -6.65 -6.57
CA HIS A 34 -8.32 -7.78 -5.64
C HIS A 34 -9.25 -7.51 -4.46
N ALA A 35 -9.90 -8.55 -3.92
CA ALA A 35 -10.86 -8.40 -2.81
C ALA A 35 -10.24 -7.67 -1.61
N ASN A 36 -8.97 -7.94 -1.29
CA ASN A 36 -8.25 -7.27 -0.21
C ASN A 36 -8.13 -5.75 -0.44
N VAL A 37 -7.90 -5.33 -1.69
CA VAL A 37 -7.80 -3.90 -2.02
C VAL A 37 -9.15 -3.21 -1.83
N ILE A 38 -10.23 -3.89 -2.21
CA ILE A 38 -11.60 -3.37 -2.05
C ILE A 38 -11.94 -3.25 -0.56
N ASP A 39 -11.65 -4.28 0.22
CA ASP A 39 -11.95 -4.29 1.66
C ASP A 39 -11.23 -3.16 2.42
N HIS A 40 -9.94 -2.95 2.18
CA HIS A 40 -9.20 -1.84 2.78
C HIS A 40 -9.59 -0.46 2.21
N TYR A 41 -10.22 -0.40 1.05
CA TYR A 41 -10.71 0.84 0.47
C TYR A 41 -12.09 1.24 1.03
N GLU A 42 -13.01 0.28 1.15
CA GLU A 42 -14.36 0.50 1.69
C GLU A 42 -14.34 0.66 3.21
N ASN A 43 -13.50 -0.12 3.89
CA ASN A 43 -13.36 -0.11 5.34
C ASN A 43 -11.91 0.18 5.76
N PRO A 44 -11.36 1.37 5.47
CA PRO A 44 -9.98 1.68 5.84
C PRO A 44 -9.84 1.72 7.36
N ARG A 45 -8.88 0.96 7.91
CA ARG A 45 -8.61 0.89 9.34
C ARG A 45 -7.71 2.06 9.73
N ASN A 46 -7.68 2.46 11.01
CA ASN A 46 -6.69 3.44 11.50
C ASN A 46 -6.67 4.83 10.81
N VAL A 47 -7.75 5.23 10.15
CA VAL A 47 -7.86 6.59 9.58
C VAL A 47 -7.99 7.61 10.71
N GLY A 48 -7.12 8.62 10.72
CA GLY A 48 -7.17 9.61 11.78
C GLY A 48 -5.99 10.56 11.79
N LYS A 49 -5.86 11.33 12.87
CA LYS A 49 -4.69 12.15 13.14
C LYS A 49 -4.34 12.06 14.61
N MET A 50 -3.06 12.18 14.91
CA MET A 50 -2.54 12.34 16.27
C MET A 50 -1.94 13.74 16.45
N ASN A 51 -1.74 14.13 17.71
CA ASN A 51 -1.03 15.36 18.00
C ASN A 51 0.42 15.24 17.53
N LYS A 52 0.88 16.22 16.75
CA LYS A 52 2.25 16.24 16.20
C LYS A 52 3.28 16.74 17.20
N ASP A 53 2.81 17.45 18.24
CA ASP A 53 3.66 18.09 19.24
C ASP A 53 4.07 17.10 20.36
N ASP A 54 3.42 15.93 20.42
CA ASP A 54 3.81 14.85 21.33
C ASP A 54 5.21 14.32 20.97
N VAL A 55 6.07 14.15 21.97
CA VAL A 55 7.45 13.63 21.81
C VAL A 55 7.43 12.17 21.33
N ASP A 56 6.41 11.43 21.72
CA ASP A 56 6.24 10.01 21.43
C ASP A 56 5.62 9.74 20.05
N VAL A 57 5.26 10.81 19.34
CA VAL A 57 4.62 10.72 18.03
C VAL A 57 5.59 11.09 16.90
N GLY A 58 5.92 10.11 16.06
CA GLY A 58 6.61 10.33 14.78
C GLY A 58 5.61 10.69 13.69
N THR A 59 5.89 11.71 12.89
CA THR A 59 5.07 12.12 11.75
C THR A 59 5.87 12.07 10.45
N GLY A 60 5.43 11.22 9.52
CA GLY A 60 5.95 11.16 8.15
C GLY A 60 4.96 11.77 7.18
N LEU A 61 5.40 12.74 6.38
CA LEU A 61 4.64 13.28 5.25
C LEU A 61 5.43 12.98 3.98
N VAL A 62 4.85 12.19 3.08
CA VAL A 62 5.49 11.74 1.85
C VAL A 62 4.54 11.90 0.66
N GLY A 63 5.11 11.94 -0.54
CA GLY A 63 4.38 12.15 -1.78
C GLY A 63 4.40 13.60 -2.26
N ALA A 64 3.88 13.80 -3.46
CA ALA A 64 3.90 15.08 -4.16
C ALA A 64 2.52 15.39 -4.73
N PRO A 65 1.96 16.59 -4.49
CA PRO A 65 0.65 16.97 -5.04
C PRO A 65 0.58 16.85 -6.57
N ALA A 66 1.70 17.06 -7.28
CA ALA A 66 1.79 16.92 -8.73
C ALA A 66 1.53 15.48 -9.23
N CYS A 67 1.86 14.47 -8.43
CA CYS A 67 1.65 13.06 -8.77
C CYS A 67 0.27 12.54 -8.36
N GLY A 68 -0.50 13.34 -7.62
CA GLY A 68 -1.82 12.97 -7.12
C GLY A 68 -1.82 12.03 -5.90
N ASP A 69 -0.66 11.63 -5.40
CA ASP A 69 -0.51 10.77 -4.22
C ASP A 69 0.27 11.50 -3.11
N VAL A 70 -0.36 11.71 -1.96
CA VAL A 70 0.21 12.34 -0.76
C VAL A 70 -0.26 11.57 0.47
N MET A 71 0.68 11.08 1.28
CA MET A 71 0.39 10.29 2.47
C MET A 71 1.01 10.93 3.70
N LYS A 72 0.19 11.07 4.75
CA LYS A 72 0.61 11.42 6.10
C LYS A 72 0.43 10.21 7.01
N LEU A 73 1.53 9.70 7.54
CA LEU A 73 1.56 8.63 8.53
C LEU A 73 2.00 9.19 9.88
N GLN A 74 1.31 8.80 10.94
CA GLN A 74 1.68 9.13 12.31
C GLN A 74 1.75 7.84 13.11
N ILE A 75 2.86 7.65 13.84
CA ILE A 75 3.09 6.51 14.73
C ILE A 75 3.26 7.03 16.16
N ARG A 76 2.68 6.34 17.14
CA ARG A 76 2.90 6.56 18.56
C ARG A 76 3.76 5.40 19.07
N VAL A 77 4.86 5.73 19.72
CA VAL A 77 5.83 4.76 20.23
C VAL A 77 5.76 4.75 21.76
N GLY A 78 5.62 3.57 22.34
CA GLY A 78 5.69 3.37 23.79
C GLY A 78 7.11 3.54 24.33
N GLU A 79 7.25 3.53 25.65
CA GLU A 79 8.56 3.63 26.32
C GLU A 79 9.47 2.43 26.04
N ASP A 80 8.87 1.29 25.70
CA ASP A 80 9.51 0.04 25.30
C ASP A 80 10.06 0.06 23.86
N GLY A 81 9.78 1.11 23.10
CA GLY A 81 10.16 1.21 21.69
C GLY A 81 9.24 0.44 20.73
N ILE A 82 8.06 0.03 21.21
CA ILE A 82 7.02 -0.65 20.42
C ILE A 82 5.99 0.37 19.91
N ILE A 83 5.48 0.17 18.70
CA ILE A 83 4.46 1.03 18.12
C ILE A 83 3.08 0.66 18.69
N GLU A 84 2.52 1.51 19.55
CA GLU A 84 1.23 1.29 20.22
C GLU A 84 0.03 1.65 19.31
N ASP A 85 0.12 2.79 18.63
CA ASP A 85 -0.94 3.27 17.76
C ASP A 85 -0.37 3.88 16.49
N VAL A 86 -1.13 3.72 15.41
CA VAL A 86 -0.77 4.20 14.08
C VAL A 86 -2.02 4.83 13.50
N LYS A 87 -1.87 6.04 12.97
CA LYS A 87 -2.92 6.75 12.26
C LYS A 87 -2.40 7.23 10.92
N PHE A 88 -3.23 7.14 9.89
CA PHE A 88 -2.87 7.70 8.60
C PHE A 88 -3.96 8.60 8.03
N LYS A 89 -3.53 9.49 7.15
CA LYS A 89 -4.38 10.18 6.17
C LYS A 89 -3.67 10.14 4.84
N THR A 90 -4.36 9.74 3.80
CA THR A 90 -3.79 9.67 2.46
C THR A 90 -4.75 10.28 1.46
N PHE A 91 -4.18 10.93 0.47
CA PHE A 91 -4.85 11.41 -0.72
C PHE A 91 -4.20 10.70 -1.89
N GLY A 92 -4.99 9.99 -2.69
CA GLY A 92 -4.44 9.20 -3.79
C GLY A 92 -5.45 8.24 -4.37
N CYS A 93 -4.99 7.38 -5.26
CA CYS A 93 -5.84 6.35 -5.85
C CYS A 93 -6.28 5.30 -4.80
N GLY A 94 -7.38 4.57 -5.07
CA GLY A 94 -7.89 3.55 -4.13
C GLY A 94 -6.85 2.51 -3.72
N SER A 95 -5.91 2.17 -4.61
CA SER A 95 -4.77 1.29 -4.29
C SER A 95 -3.83 1.90 -3.24
N ALA A 96 -3.59 3.22 -3.28
CA ALA A 96 -2.77 3.90 -2.28
C ALA A 96 -3.46 3.93 -0.90
N ILE A 97 -4.78 4.10 -0.86
CA ILE A 97 -5.57 4.00 0.37
C ILE A 97 -5.50 2.58 0.95
N ALA A 98 -5.69 1.56 0.11
CA ALA A 98 -5.60 0.18 0.54
C ALA A 98 -4.20 -0.19 1.07
N SER A 99 -3.14 0.19 0.34
CA SER A 99 -1.75 0.01 0.77
C SER A 99 -1.47 0.71 2.10
N SER A 100 -2.00 1.92 2.29
CA SER A 100 -1.83 2.67 3.54
C SER A 100 -2.54 1.98 4.71
N SER A 101 -3.79 1.53 4.53
CA SER A 101 -4.55 0.83 5.58
C SER A 101 -3.85 -0.45 6.00
N TYR A 102 -3.54 -1.33 5.06
CA TYR A 102 -2.86 -2.58 5.34
C TYR A 102 -1.52 -2.35 6.06
N MET A 103 -0.76 -1.36 5.61
CA MET A 103 0.51 -1.00 6.24
C MET A 103 0.33 -0.62 7.71
N THR A 104 -0.69 0.18 8.04
CA THR A 104 -0.90 0.62 9.44
C THR A 104 -1.27 -0.50 10.39
N GLU A 105 -1.95 -1.54 9.91
CA GLU A 105 -2.22 -2.75 10.69
C GLU A 105 -0.95 -3.57 10.86
N ARG A 106 -0.15 -3.69 9.80
CA ARG A 106 1.08 -4.48 9.82
C ARG A 106 2.12 -3.94 10.78
N VAL A 107 2.24 -2.62 10.90
CA VAL A 107 3.24 -1.96 11.77
C VAL A 107 2.81 -1.84 13.23
N LYS A 108 1.53 -2.02 13.53
CA LYS A 108 1.03 -1.89 14.90
C LYS A 108 1.54 -3.07 15.73
N GLY A 109 2.14 -2.78 16.89
CA GLY A 109 2.73 -3.78 17.78
C GLY A 109 4.13 -4.26 17.37
N LEU A 110 4.72 -3.69 16.32
CA LEU A 110 6.12 -3.96 15.96
C LEU A 110 7.07 -2.97 16.64
N SER A 111 8.32 -3.39 16.81
CA SER A 111 9.41 -2.48 17.17
C SER A 111 9.76 -1.53 16.02
N LEU A 112 10.41 -0.41 16.33
CA LEU A 112 10.87 0.54 15.31
C LEU A 112 11.81 -0.09 14.26
N GLU A 113 12.66 -1.02 14.67
CA GLU A 113 13.55 -1.72 13.75
C GLU A 113 12.79 -2.64 12.80
N GLU A 114 11.81 -3.37 13.30
CA GLU A 114 10.98 -4.27 12.49
C GLU A 114 10.10 -3.48 11.54
N ALA A 115 9.49 -2.39 12.02
CA ALA A 115 8.74 -1.48 11.18
C ALA A 115 9.60 -0.93 10.03
N GLY A 116 10.86 -0.58 10.30
CA GLY A 116 11.82 -0.14 9.27
C GLY A 116 12.25 -1.22 8.27
N LYS A 117 12.07 -2.51 8.61
CA LYS A 117 12.38 -3.65 7.74
C LYS A 117 11.23 -4.03 6.81
N VAL A 118 10.03 -3.48 7.01
CA VAL A 118 8.88 -3.71 6.12
C VAL A 118 9.19 -3.19 4.72
N LYS A 119 9.02 -4.05 3.71
CA LYS A 119 9.32 -3.75 2.31
C LYS A 119 8.05 -3.62 1.49
N ASN A 120 8.11 -2.77 0.46
CA ASN A 120 7.05 -2.62 -0.54
C ASN A 120 6.62 -3.96 -1.18
N THR A 121 7.53 -4.93 -1.31
CA THR A 121 7.27 -6.24 -1.91
C THR A 121 6.29 -7.09 -1.10
N GLU A 122 6.34 -6.98 0.24
CA GLU A 122 5.41 -7.71 1.12
C GLU A 122 3.98 -7.17 0.94
N ILE A 123 3.84 -5.85 0.93
CA ILE A 123 2.55 -5.15 0.73
C ILE A 123 1.99 -5.43 -0.66
N ALA A 124 2.83 -5.34 -1.70
CA ALA A 124 2.41 -5.60 -3.07
C ALA A 124 1.94 -7.04 -3.26
N LYS A 125 2.57 -8.01 -2.58
CA LYS A 125 2.19 -9.41 -2.62
C LYS A 125 0.86 -9.65 -1.92
N GLU A 126 0.66 -9.08 -0.73
CA GLU A 126 -0.57 -9.26 0.05
C GLU A 126 -1.79 -8.66 -0.65
N LEU A 127 -1.62 -7.47 -1.23
CA LEU A 127 -2.67 -6.78 -1.96
C LEU A 127 -2.79 -7.24 -3.43
N CYS A 128 -1.94 -8.19 -3.85
CA CYS A 128 -1.89 -8.71 -5.23
C CYS A 128 -1.86 -7.58 -6.27
N LEU A 129 -1.04 -6.55 -6.02
CA LEU A 129 -1.00 -5.35 -6.85
C LEU A 129 -0.37 -5.65 -8.20
N PRO A 130 -1.00 -5.20 -9.31
CA PRO A 130 -0.38 -5.30 -10.62
C PRO A 130 0.88 -4.42 -10.69
N PRO A 131 1.85 -4.73 -11.57
CA PRO A 131 3.13 -4.00 -11.65
C PRO A 131 2.99 -2.48 -11.82
N VAL A 132 1.93 -2.03 -12.49
CA VAL A 132 1.63 -0.61 -12.74
C VAL A 132 1.34 0.17 -11.44
N LYS A 133 0.91 -0.50 -10.37
CA LYS A 133 0.51 0.11 -9.09
C LYS A 133 1.53 -0.08 -7.96
N LEU A 134 2.75 -0.51 -8.27
CA LEU A 134 3.80 -0.71 -7.26
C LEU A 134 4.27 0.59 -6.58
N HIS A 135 4.06 1.76 -7.20
CA HIS A 135 4.36 3.06 -6.57
C HIS A 135 3.55 3.30 -5.29
N CYS A 136 2.35 2.73 -5.17
CA CYS A 136 1.53 2.82 -3.97
C CYS A 136 2.17 2.11 -2.77
N SER A 137 2.82 0.97 -3.00
CA SER A 137 3.55 0.23 -1.96
C SER A 137 4.85 0.92 -1.57
N LEU A 138 5.54 1.56 -2.53
CA LEU A 138 6.74 2.36 -2.27
C LEU A 138 6.43 3.58 -1.40
N LEU A 139 5.32 4.27 -1.69
CA LEU A 139 4.86 5.41 -0.89
C LEU A 139 4.64 5.02 0.58
N ALA A 140 4.04 3.85 0.82
CA ALA A 140 3.80 3.35 2.18
C ALA A 140 5.12 3.03 2.92
N GLU A 141 6.09 2.41 2.23
CA GLU A 141 7.42 2.13 2.79
C GLU A 141 8.16 3.42 3.15
N ASP A 142 8.15 4.41 2.25
CA ASP A 142 8.79 5.70 2.48
C ASP A 142 8.12 6.47 3.64
N ALA A 143 6.80 6.36 3.78
CA ALA A 143 6.05 6.96 4.87
C ALA A 143 6.50 6.46 6.24
N ILE A 144 6.71 5.14 6.39
CA ILE A 144 7.22 4.55 7.64
C ILE A 144 8.60 5.09 7.95
N LYS A 145 9.53 5.02 6.99
CA LYS A 145 10.90 5.47 7.20
C LYS A 145 10.95 6.94 7.59
N SER A 146 10.11 7.76 6.96
CA SER A 146 9.95 9.18 7.30
C SER A 146 9.44 9.36 8.73
N ALA A 147 8.41 8.63 9.14
CA ALA A 147 7.84 8.72 10.49
C ALA A 147 8.82 8.27 11.58
N ILE A 148 9.58 7.19 11.36
CA ILE A 148 10.62 6.71 12.28
C ILE A 148 11.75 7.74 12.41
N LYS A 149 12.21 8.33 11.30
CA LYS A 149 13.24 9.37 11.31
C LYS A 149 12.79 10.61 12.08
N ASP A 150 11.54 11.04 11.91
CA ASP A 150 10.96 12.15 12.67
C ASP A 150 10.94 11.84 14.17
N TYR A 151 10.47 10.66 14.57
CA TYR A 151 10.48 10.20 15.97
C TYR A 151 11.90 10.23 16.58
N GLN A 152 12.88 9.63 15.89
CA GLN A 152 14.27 9.61 16.35
C GLN A 152 14.85 11.02 16.46
N SER A 153 14.54 11.90 15.50
CA SER A 153 15.00 13.29 15.50
C SER A 153 14.39 14.09 16.66
N LYS A 154 13.13 13.86 17.00
CA LYS A 154 12.47 14.47 18.18
C LYS A 154 13.10 14.01 19.48
N ARG A 155 13.30 12.70 19.65
CA ARG A 155 13.96 12.13 20.84
C ARG A 155 15.38 12.69 21.00
N ALA A 156 16.16 12.78 19.92
CA ALA A 156 17.49 13.37 19.95
C ALA A 156 17.48 14.85 20.38
N LYS A 157 16.52 15.65 19.90
CA LYS A 157 16.36 17.05 20.33
C LYS A 157 15.97 17.18 21.81
N VAL A 158 15.10 16.31 22.30
CA VAL A 158 14.68 16.30 23.71
C VAL A 158 15.86 15.95 24.62
N LEU A 159 16.63 14.92 24.27
CA LEU A 159 17.87 14.54 24.98
C LEU A 159 18.88 15.70 25.02
N ALA A 160 19.08 16.40 23.89
CA ALA A 160 19.98 17.56 23.82
C ALA A 160 19.49 18.74 24.70
N THR A 161 18.18 18.98 24.76
CA THR A 161 17.61 20.08 25.55
C THR A 161 17.66 19.79 27.06
N GLN A 162 17.43 18.53 27.45
CA GLN A 162 17.51 18.10 28.86
C GLN A 162 18.95 18.19 29.40
N GLY A 163 19.96 17.82 28.59
CA GLY A 163 21.37 17.95 28.96
C GLY A 163 21.85 19.40 29.17
N ALA A 164 21.23 20.38 28.49
CA ALA A 164 21.54 21.79 28.70
C ALA A 164 20.93 22.35 30.01
N SER A 165 19.77 21.84 30.43
CA SER A 165 19.08 22.29 31.64
C SER A 165 19.76 21.85 32.94
N THR A 166 20.35 20.65 32.96
CA THR A 166 21.09 20.14 34.13
C THR A 166 22.44 20.82 34.34
N ALA A 167 23.05 21.35 33.28
CA ALA A 167 24.27 22.15 33.35
C ALA A 167 24.04 23.57 33.92
N ALA A 168 22.84 24.14 33.73
CA ALA A 168 22.48 25.44 34.30
C ALA A 168 22.19 25.37 35.80
N SER A 169 21.61 24.26 36.29
CA SER A 169 21.28 24.07 37.70
C SER A 169 22.49 23.80 38.62
N SER A 170 23.63 23.35 38.08
CA SER A 170 24.84 23.08 38.88
C SER A 170 25.73 24.30 39.10
N GLN A 171 25.56 25.37 38.32
CA GLN A 171 26.31 26.62 38.49
C GLN A 171 25.72 27.56 39.57
N GLN A 172 24.49 27.30 40.03
CA GLN A 172 23.82 28.12 41.03
C GLN A 172 24.06 27.66 42.48
N ALA A 173 24.69 26.50 42.68
CA ALA A 173 25.06 25.97 44.00
C ALA A 173 26.49 26.36 44.46
N ALA A 174 27.30 27.00 43.62
CA ALA A 174 28.68 27.38 43.92
C ALA A 174 28.85 28.87 44.31
N HIS A 175 27.76 29.58 44.60
CA HIS A 175 27.75 31.01 44.96
C HIS A 175 26.95 31.30 46.25
N ALA A 176 26.72 30.30 47.10
CA ALA A 176 26.14 30.45 48.44
C ALA A 176 27.17 30.10 49.51
#